data_AF-A0A6L5XZR7-F1
#
_entry.id   AF-A0A6L5XZR7-F1
#
_cell.length_a   1.000
_cell.length_b   1.000
_cell.length_c   1.000
_cell.angle_alpha   90.00
_cell.angle_beta   90.00
_cell.angle_gamma   90.00
#
_symmetry.space_group_name_H-M   'P 1'
#
loop_
_entity.id
_entity.type
_entity.pdbx_description
1 polymer ?
#
loop_
_entity_poly.entity_id
_entity_poly.type
_entity_poly.pdbx_seq_one_letter_code
_entity_poly.pdbx_strand_id
1 'polypeptide(L)'
;MNKKILYKIIAVLLFVSLLVFLLIFNIHKHEPTKVIEIPDTLECYNDPDTNLAYITRNYIVVNAPSKPKDVKNLLVNYYKKHKKEIESLKEVDTNLKAGSYTISFYKESWNFTRFWKPDLTYVGSVSEYVLDQLRDFSAQRIGFLTFQTNSKEDIDIIIIANDYIEEIYTISHSMLE
;
A
#
# COMPACT_ATOMS: atom_id res chain seq x y z
N MET A 1 49.34 31.70 -13.91
CA MET A 1 48.38 31.70 -12.78
C MET A 1 49.12 31.32 -11.49
N ASN A 2 48.93 32.07 -10.40
CA ASN A 2 49.64 31.82 -9.14
C ASN A 2 49.21 30.48 -8.53
N LYS A 3 50.15 29.59 -8.19
CA LYS A 3 49.86 28.26 -7.61
C LYS A 3 48.97 28.38 -6.36
N LYS A 4 49.15 29.42 -5.53
CA LYS A 4 48.28 29.68 -4.36
C LYS A 4 46.82 29.97 -4.74
N ILE A 5 46.58 30.62 -5.87
CA ILE A 5 45.23 30.92 -6.37
C ILE A 5 44.59 29.64 -6.93
N LEU A 6 45.37 28.83 -7.66
CA LEU A 6 44.90 27.53 -8.18
C LEU A 6 44.45 26.58 -7.05
N TYR A 7 45.24 26.45 -5.97
CA TYR A 7 44.84 25.62 -4.82
C TYR A 7 43.56 26.08 -4.14
N LYS A 8 43.33 27.40 -4.05
CA LYS A 8 42.08 27.95 -3.49
C LYS A 8 40.86 27.58 -4.35
N ILE A 9 40.98 27.64 -5.67
CA ILE A 9 39.89 27.29 -6.60
C ILE A 9 39.54 25.80 -6.48
N ILE A 10 40.55 24.93 -6.45
CA ILE A 10 40.34 23.48 -6.31
C ILE A 10 39.68 23.15 -4.96
N ALA A 11 40.14 23.79 -3.87
CA ALA A 11 39.55 23.58 -2.55
C ALA A 11 38.08 23.99 -2.48
N VAL A 12 37.71 25.12 -3.11
CA VAL A 12 36.31 25.57 -3.19
C VAL A 12 35.46 24.59 -4.00
N LEU A 13 35.96 24.11 -5.15
CA LEU A 13 35.22 23.14 -5.97
C LEU A 13 35.00 21.82 -5.23
N LEU A 14 36.00 21.32 -4.51
CA LEU A 14 35.87 20.10 -3.69
C LEU A 14 34.88 20.31 -2.54
N PHE A 15 34.90 21.47 -1.89
CA PHE A 15 33.97 21.79 -0.82
C PHE A 15 32.52 21.86 -1.32
N VAL A 16 32.28 22.51 -2.47
CA VAL A 16 30.96 22.58 -3.09
C VAL A 16 30.48 21.19 -3.52
N SER A 17 31.34 20.38 -4.13
CA SER A 17 31.02 19.00 -4.51
C SER A 17 30.64 18.15 -3.29
N LEU A 18 31.41 18.26 -2.19
CA LEU A 18 31.11 17.58 -0.94
C LEU A 18 29.77 18.04 -0.34
N LEU A 19 29.47 19.34 -0.41
CA LEU A 19 28.21 19.89 0.10
C LEU A 19 27.01 19.36 -0.69
N VAL A 20 27.12 19.26 -2.02
CA VAL A 20 26.10 18.65 -2.88
C VAL A 20 25.95 17.16 -2.58
N PHE A 21 27.06 16.43 -2.42
CA PHE A 21 27.02 15.01 -2.06
C PHE A 21 26.33 14.77 -0.71
N LEU A 22 26.66 15.57 0.31
CA LEU A 22 26.02 15.49 1.63
C LEU A 22 24.53 15.84 1.57
N LEU A 23 24.12 16.81 0.76
CA LEU A 23 22.71 17.14 0.55
C LEU A 23 21.95 15.96 -0.08
N ILE A 24 22.50 15.33 -1.13
CA ILE A 24 21.90 14.15 -1.75
C ILE A 24 21.80 13.01 -0.74
N PHE A 25 22.83 12.76 0.06
CA PHE A 25 22.83 11.70 1.08
C PHE A 25 21.83 11.97 2.22
N ASN A 26 21.64 13.23 2.62
CA ASN A 26 20.71 13.59 3.69
C ASN A 26 19.24 13.56 3.21
N ILE A 27 19.00 13.80 1.90
CA ILE A 27 17.70 13.54 1.25
C ILE A 27 17.38 12.03 1.25
N HIS A 28 18.41 11.17 1.19
CA HIS A 28 18.27 9.71 1.31
C HIS A 28 18.10 9.22 2.76
N LYS A 29 17.85 10.10 3.74
CA LYS A 29 17.17 9.65 4.97
C LYS A 29 15.79 9.17 4.54
N HIS A 30 15.71 7.88 4.23
CA HIS A 30 14.50 7.18 3.88
C HIS A 30 13.49 7.47 4.97
N GLU A 31 12.50 8.30 4.64
CA GLU A 31 11.31 8.39 5.44
C GLU A 31 10.79 6.97 5.69
N PRO A 32 10.35 6.65 6.91
CA PRO A 32 9.86 5.31 7.22
C PRO A 32 8.68 4.96 6.31
N THR A 33 8.56 3.68 5.97
CA THR A 33 7.39 3.18 5.24
C THR A 33 6.13 3.47 6.05
N LYS A 34 5.11 4.06 5.40
CA LYS A 34 3.82 4.38 6.01
C LYS A 34 2.70 3.82 5.14
N VAL A 35 1.69 3.25 5.79
CA VAL A 35 0.46 2.76 5.15
C VAL A 35 -0.65 3.73 5.51
N ILE A 36 -1.34 4.27 4.51
CA ILE A 36 -2.37 5.29 4.63
C ILE A 36 -3.62 4.76 3.95
N GLU A 37 -4.76 4.75 4.64
CA GLU A 37 -6.04 4.37 4.04
C GLU A 37 -6.47 5.40 3.01
N ILE A 38 -6.96 4.93 1.87
CA ILE A 38 -7.53 5.81 0.85
C ILE A 38 -8.99 6.07 1.26
N PRO A 39 -9.33 7.32 1.59
CA PRO A 39 -10.68 7.67 2.05
C PRO A 39 -11.70 7.39 0.95
N ASP A 40 -12.95 7.12 1.36
CA ASP A 40 -14.08 6.95 0.46
C ASP A 40 -13.89 5.83 -0.57
N THR A 41 -13.12 4.78 -0.22
CA THR A 41 -12.92 3.58 -1.05
C THR A 41 -13.39 2.27 -0.39
N LEU A 42 -14.02 2.36 0.79
CA LEU A 42 -14.64 1.21 1.43
C LEU A 42 -15.84 0.78 0.58
N GLU A 43 -15.79 -0.44 0.09
CA GLU A 43 -16.89 -1.06 -0.63
C GLU A 43 -17.38 -2.26 0.16
N CYS A 44 -18.70 -2.32 0.38
CA CYS A 44 -19.38 -3.49 0.94
C CYS A 44 -20.47 -3.92 -0.04
N TYR A 45 -20.35 -5.14 -0.57
CA TYR A 45 -21.34 -5.73 -1.45
C TYR A 45 -21.87 -7.03 -0.85
N ASN A 46 -23.18 -7.06 -0.57
CA ASN A 46 -23.88 -8.26 -0.14
C ASN A 46 -24.36 -9.02 -1.36
N ASP A 47 -23.60 -10.04 -1.75
CA ASP A 47 -23.96 -10.89 -2.89
C ASP A 47 -25.23 -11.68 -2.56
N PRO A 48 -26.31 -11.58 -3.35
CA PRO A 48 -27.55 -12.31 -3.09
C PRO A 48 -27.42 -13.82 -3.35
N ASP A 49 -26.49 -14.23 -4.23
CA ASP A 49 -26.31 -15.63 -4.64
C ASP A 49 -25.37 -16.38 -3.69
N THR A 50 -24.58 -15.66 -2.89
CA THR A 50 -23.71 -16.24 -1.86
C THR A 50 -24.09 -15.77 -0.46
N ASN A 51 -23.69 -16.53 0.56
CA ASN A 51 -23.82 -16.09 1.96
C ASN A 51 -22.61 -15.23 2.39
N LEU A 52 -22.01 -14.50 1.45
CA LEU A 52 -20.83 -13.67 1.64
C LEU A 52 -21.15 -12.19 1.44
N ALA A 53 -20.54 -11.36 2.28
CA ALA A 53 -20.41 -9.94 2.08
C ALA A 53 -18.97 -9.67 1.61
N TYR A 54 -18.79 -9.08 0.43
CA TYR A 54 -17.49 -8.70 -0.10
C TYR A 54 -17.10 -7.33 0.42
N ILE A 55 -15.95 -7.23 1.08
CA ILE A 55 -15.46 -6.01 1.70
C ILE A 55 -14.09 -5.67 1.11
N THR A 56 -14.00 -4.52 0.46
CA THR A 56 -12.76 -4.04 -0.15
C THR A 56 -12.26 -2.78 0.55
N ARG A 57 -10.97 -2.75 0.89
CA ARG A 57 -10.27 -1.55 1.36
C ARG A 57 -8.99 -1.32 0.58
N ASN A 58 -8.64 -0.06 0.38
CA ASN A 58 -7.51 0.34 -0.44
C ASN A 58 -6.58 1.28 0.33
N TYR A 59 -5.27 1.06 0.21
CA TYR A 59 -4.24 1.77 0.96
C TYR A 59 -3.11 2.25 0.06
N ILE A 60 -2.55 3.41 0.38
CA ILE A 60 -1.30 3.92 -0.20
C ILE A 60 -0.13 3.63 0.74
N VAL A 61 0.95 3.11 0.17
CA VAL A 61 2.21 2.82 0.83
C VAL A 61 3.24 3.85 0.40
N VAL A 62 3.53 4.77 1.32
CA VAL A 62 4.58 5.78 1.18
C VAL A 62 5.92 5.13 1.48
N ASN A 63 6.92 5.38 0.63
CA ASN A 63 8.22 4.69 0.65
C ASN A 63 8.03 3.16 0.64
N ALA A 64 7.24 2.69 -0.33
CA ALA A 64 6.99 1.26 -0.51
C ALA A 64 8.30 0.49 -0.73
N PRO A 65 8.46 -0.69 -0.11
CA PRO A 65 9.59 -1.55 -0.39
C PRO A 65 9.56 -2.00 -1.85
N SER A 66 10.73 -2.09 -2.48
CA SER A 66 10.87 -2.54 -3.87
C SER A 66 11.10 -4.03 -4.02
N LYS A 67 11.53 -4.71 -2.94
CA LYS A 67 11.82 -6.14 -2.95
C LYS A 67 10.58 -6.94 -2.53
N PRO A 68 10.24 -8.04 -3.22
CA PRO A 68 9.06 -8.85 -2.91
C PRO A 68 9.04 -9.33 -1.46
N LYS A 69 10.19 -9.81 -0.95
CA LYS A 69 10.34 -10.22 0.45
C LYS A 69 9.98 -9.12 1.47
N ASP A 70 10.33 -7.87 1.15
CA ASP A 70 10.07 -6.74 2.04
C ASP A 70 8.59 -6.29 1.94
N VAL A 71 7.98 -6.39 0.76
CA VAL A 71 6.52 -6.22 0.56
C VAL A 71 5.75 -7.27 1.35
N LYS A 72 6.17 -8.55 1.30
CA LYS A 72 5.60 -9.62 2.12
C LYS A 72 5.59 -9.25 3.60
N ASN A 73 6.76 -8.86 4.12
CA ASN A 73 6.91 -8.50 5.53
C ASN A 73 6.00 -7.32 5.91
N LEU A 74 5.88 -6.32 5.03
CA LEU A 74 4.96 -5.20 5.22
C LEU A 74 3.51 -5.69 5.36
N LEU A 75 3.04 -6.51 4.42
CA LEU A 75 1.65 -7.01 4.38
C LEU A 75 1.34 -7.89 5.60
N VAL A 76 2.25 -8.79 5.98
CA VAL A 76 2.12 -9.63 7.19
C VAL A 76 2.04 -8.77 8.45
N ASN A 77 2.97 -7.81 8.59
CA ASN A 77 3.01 -6.95 9.77
C ASN A 77 1.79 -6.04 9.85
N TYR A 78 1.30 -5.55 8.71
CA TYR A 78 0.07 -4.77 8.64
C TYR A 78 -1.11 -5.60 9.16
N TYR A 79 -1.32 -6.81 8.64
CA TYR A 79 -2.40 -7.68 9.09
C TYR A 79 -2.28 -7.96 10.60
N LYS A 80 -1.10 -8.39 11.09
CA LYS A 80 -0.91 -8.68 12.52
C LYS A 80 -1.25 -7.48 13.42
N LYS A 81 -0.84 -6.28 13.02
CA LYS A 81 -1.08 -5.05 13.77
C LYS A 81 -2.56 -4.64 13.77
N HIS A 82 -3.24 -4.83 12.65
CA HIS A 82 -4.63 -4.38 12.43
C HIS A 82 -5.66 -5.51 12.54
N LYS A 83 -5.25 -6.73 12.93
CA LYS A 83 -6.08 -7.93 12.97
C LYS A 83 -7.44 -7.68 13.64
N LYS A 84 -7.43 -7.13 14.86
CA LYS A 84 -8.66 -6.86 15.63
C LYS A 84 -9.61 -5.88 14.93
N GLU A 85 -9.06 -4.83 14.33
CA GLU A 85 -9.83 -3.84 13.59
C GLU A 85 -10.46 -4.47 12.35
N ILE A 86 -9.64 -5.16 11.56
CA ILE A 86 -10.04 -5.87 10.34
C ILE A 86 -11.11 -6.93 10.65
N GLU A 87 -10.96 -7.68 11.74
CA GLU A 87 -11.92 -8.70 12.16
C GLU A 87 -13.17 -8.13 12.81
N SER A 88 -13.11 -6.96 13.45
CA SER A 88 -14.29 -6.30 14.03
C SER A 88 -15.27 -5.77 12.98
N LEU A 89 -14.81 -5.59 11.73
CA LEU A 89 -15.67 -5.23 10.60
C LEU A 89 -16.70 -6.32 10.26
N LYS A 90 -16.54 -7.54 10.78
CA LYS A 90 -17.52 -8.63 10.70
C LYS A 90 -18.90 -8.23 11.21
N GLU A 91 -18.98 -7.25 12.12
CA GLU A 91 -20.21 -6.97 12.88
C GLU A 91 -21.00 -5.77 12.36
N VAL A 92 -20.38 -4.86 11.59
CA VAL A 92 -20.98 -3.54 11.31
C VAL A 92 -21.67 -3.46 9.96
N ASP A 93 -21.25 -4.23 8.95
CA ASP A 93 -21.69 -4.00 7.55
C ASP A 93 -22.17 -5.25 6.79
N THR A 94 -22.12 -6.44 7.39
CA THR A 94 -22.38 -7.70 6.67
C THR A 94 -23.82 -8.22 6.79
N ASN A 95 -24.72 -7.52 7.49
CA ASN A 95 -26.08 -8.02 7.76
C ASN A 95 -26.11 -9.49 8.27
N LEU A 96 -25.16 -9.88 9.15
CA LEU A 96 -24.96 -11.24 9.68
C LEU A 96 -24.36 -12.27 8.68
N LYS A 97 -23.98 -11.87 7.46
CA LYS A 97 -23.24 -12.72 6.52
C LYS A 97 -21.78 -12.84 6.91
N ALA A 98 -21.12 -13.90 6.44
CA ALA A 98 -19.67 -13.98 6.54
C ALA A 98 -19.01 -12.96 5.61
N GLY A 99 -17.95 -12.30 6.06
CA GLY A 99 -17.21 -11.34 5.23
C GLY A 99 -16.08 -12.01 4.46
N SER A 100 -15.97 -11.69 3.18
CA SER A 100 -14.81 -11.95 2.32
C SER A 100 -14.07 -10.64 2.11
N TYR A 101 -12.85 -10.55 2.62
CA TYR A 101 -12.09 -9.31 2.67
C TYR A 101 -11.04 -9.29 1.57
N THR A 102 -10.91 -8.14 0.91
CA THR A 102 -9.78 -7.81 0.04
C THR A 102 -9.17 -6.49 0.49
N ILE A 103 -7.89 -6.52 0.86
CA ILE A 103 -7.15 -5.32 1.28
C ILE A 103 -6.03 -5.07 0.28
N SER A 104 -6.14 -4.01 -0.53
CA SER A 104 -5.20 -3.68 -1.59
C SER A 104 -4.21 -2.60 -1.16
N PHE A 105 -2.94 -2.76 -1.56
CA PHE A 105 -1.85 -1.85 -1.24
C PHE A 105 -1.21 -1.33 -2.52
N TYR A 106 -1.10 -0.01 -2.62
CA TYR A 106 -0.59 0.69 -3.79
C TYR A 106 0.63 1.54 -3.39
N LYS A 107 1.69 1.54 -4.18
CA LYS A 107 2.84 2.42 -3.95
C LYS A 107 2.50 3.86 -4.31
N GLU A 108 3.01 4.80 -3.52
CA GLU A 108 2.97 6.22 -3.88
C GLU A 108 3.66 6.47 -5.23
N SER A 109 3.05 7.30 -6.06
CA SER A 109 3.63 7.77 -7.31
C SER A 109 3.22 9.21 -7.60
N TRP A 110 3.80 9.81 -8.64
CA TRP A 110 3.47 11.18 -9.05
C TRP A 110 1.97 11.37 -9.36
N ASN A 111 1.35 10.39 -10.01
CA ASN A 111 -0.08 10.42 -10.36
C ASN A 111 -0.98 9.88 -9.24
N PHE A 112 -0.41 9.14 -8.28
CA PHE A 112 -1.12 8.48 -7.18
C PHE A 112 -0.43 8.81 -5.85
N THR A 113 -0.63 10.05 -5.41
CA THR A 113 0.05 10.63 -4.24
C THR A 113 -0.57 10.15 -2.94
N ARG A 114 0.14 10.28 -1.80
CA ARG A 114 -0.41 10.02 -0.45
C ARG A 114 -1.67 10.82 -0.07
N PHE A 115 -2.01 11.85 -0.85
CA PHE A 115 -3.21 12.68 -0.66
C PHE A 115 -4.28 12.41 -1.71
N TRP A 116 -4.07 11.42 -2.58
CA TRP A 116 -5.04 11.03 -3.57
C TRP A 116 -6.33 10.56 -2.89
N LYS A 117 -7.44 10.94 -3.50
CA LYS A 117 -8.79 10.58 -3.11
C LYS A 117 -9.63 10.46 -4.38
N PRO A 118 -10.62 9.57 -4.41
CA PRO A 118 -11.48 9.45 -5.58
C PRO A 118 -12.21 10.76 -5.84
N ASP A 119 -12.39 11.10 -7.12
CA ASP A 119 -13.37 12.12 -7.49
C ASP A 119 -14.77 11.55 -7.25
N LEU A 120 -15.62 12.30 -6.54
CA LEU A 120 -17.01 11.91 -6.25
C LEU A 120 -18.02 12.89 -6.86
N THR A 121 -17.56 13.84 -7.68
CA THR A 121 -18.36 14.97 -8.18
C THR A 121 -19.56 14.53 -9.01
N TYR A 122 -19.48 13.37 -9.69
CA TYR A 122 -20.47 12.93 -10.67
C TYR A 122 -21.22 11.65 -10.28
N VAL A 123 -21.14 11.20 -9.03
CA VAL A 123 -21.75 9.93 -8.59
C VAL A 123 -22.43 10.02 -7.23
N GLY A 124 -23.60 9.37 -7.13
CA GLY A 124 -24.35 9.20 -5.88
C GLY A 124 -23.99 7.93 -5.10
N SER A 125 -23.25 6.99 -5.70
CA SER A 125 -22.77 5.77 -5.06
C SER A 125 -21.34 5.44 -5.49
N VAL A 126 -20.53 5.05 -4.50
CA VAL A 126 -19.07 5.01 -4.53
C VAL A 126 -18.49 3.84 -5.35
N SER A 127 -19.22 2.73 -5.55
CA SER A 127 -18.59 1.47 -5.99
C SER A 127 -17.97 1.49 -7.38
N GLU A 128 -18.76 1.67 -8.44
CA GLU A 128 -18.27 1.44 -9.81
C GLU A 128 -17.25 2.50 -10.27
N TYR A 129 -17.46 3.76 -9.90
CA TYR A 129 -16.60 4.88 -10.31
C TYR A 129 -15.26 4.93 -9.58
N VAL A 130 -15.23 4.52 -8.31
CA VAL A 130 -13.97 4.44 -7.55
C VAL A 130 -13.13 3.27 -8.03
N LEU A 131 -13.75 2.14 -8.38
CA LEU A 131 -13.05 0.99 -8.95
C LEU A 131 -12.42 1.31 -10.31
N ASP A 132 -13.11 2.06 -11.17
CA ASP A 132 -12.55 2.53 -12.44
C ASP A 132 -11.30 3.40 -12.22
N GLN A 133 -11.37 4.35 -11.28
CA GLN A 133 -10.21 5.19 -10.94
C GLN A 133 -9.05 4.35 -10.36
N LEU A 134 -9.33 3.38 -9.48
CA LEU A 134 -8.30 2.49 -8.93
C LEU A 134 -7.73 1.54 -9.99
N ARG A 135 -8.51 1.17 -11.01
CA ARG A 135 -8.03 0.38 -12.16
C ARG A 135 -7.00 1.14 -12.96
N ASP A 136 -7.18 2.45 -13.14
CA ASP A 136 -6.19 3.32 -13.80
C ASP A 136 -4.86 3.35 -13.02
N PHE A 137 -4.89 3.03 -11.72
CA PHE A 137 -3.71 2.91 -10.86
C PHE A 137 -3.32 1.46 -10.51
N SER A 138 -3.80 0.48 -11.29
CA SER A 138 -3.50 -0.94 -11.03
C SER A 138 -2.00 -1.26 -11.08
N ALA A 139 -1.22 -0.53 -11.90
CA ALA A 139 0.25 -0.64 -12.00
C ALA A 139 1.02 -0.16 -10.77
N GLN A 140 0.33 0.53 -9.86
CA GLN A 140 0.89 0.97 -8.59
C GLN A 140 0.64 -0.07 -7.50
N ARG A 141 -0.23 -1.06 -7.73
CA ARG A 141 -0.52 -2.10 -6.73
C ARG A 141 0.71 -2.97 -6.52
N ILE A 142 1.14 -3.08 -5.26
CA ILE A 142 2.29 -3.88 -4.84
C ILE A 142 1.87 -5.23 -4.23
N GLY A 143 0.60 -5.35 -3.87
CA GLY A 143 0.04 -6.59 -3.34
C GLY A 143 -1.31 -6.37 -2.68
N PHE A 144 -1.91 -7.48 -2.26
CA PHE A 144 -3.16 -7.46 -1.53
C PHE A 144 -3.29 -8.67 -0.60
N LEU A 145 -4.14 -8.54 0.41
CA LEU A 145 -4.50 -9.59 1.35
C LEU A 145 -5.92 -10.06 1.05
N THR A 146 -6.17 -11.36 1.10
CA THR A 146 -7.53 -11.92 1.05
C THR A 146 -7.75 -12.95 2.14
N PHE A 147 -8.91 -12.89 2.79
CA PHE A 147 -9.31 -13.88 3.81
C PHE A 147 -10.83 -13.81 4.04
N GLN A 148 -11.38 -14.90 4.56
CA GLN A 148 -12.79 -14.99 4.98
C GLN A 148 -12.91 -15.11 6.49
N THR A 149 -14.06 -14.75 7.03
CA THR A 149 -14.21 -14.57 8.48
C THR A 149 -14.89 -15.70 9.22
N ASN A 150 -15.60 -16.56 8.49
CA ASN A 150 -16.32 -17.73 9.02
C ASN A 150 -15.50 -19.01 8.96
N SER A 151 -14.38 -18.99 8.24
CA SER A 151 -13.46 -20.09 8.15
C SER A 151 -12.27 -19.83 9.08
N LYS A 152 -11.70 -20.90 9.66
CA LYS A 152 -10.37 -20.83 10.30
C LYS A 152 -9.28 -20.66 9.23
N GLU A 153 -9.61 -20.06 8.09
CA GLU A 153 -8.79 -20.12 6.90
C GLU A 153 -7.60 -19.20 7.00
N ASP A 154 -6.62 -19.67 6.28
CA ASP A 154 -5.36 -19.03 6.07
C ASP A 154 -5.58 -17.72 5.29
N ILE A 155 -4.66 -16.79 5.49
CA ILE A 155 -4.66 -15.50 4.82
C ILE A 155 -3.79 -15.64 3.60
N ASP A 156 -4.35 -15.34 2.44
CA ASP A 156 -3.59 -15.25 1.22
C ASP A 156 -2.99 -13.85 1.10
N ILE A 157 -1.68 -13.83 0.88
CA ILE A 157 -0.87 -12.66 0.64
C ILE A 157 -0.37 -12.76 -0.79
N ILE A 158 -0.89 -11.89 -1.64
CA ILE A 158 -0.54 -11.83 -3.05
C ILE A 158 0.39 -10.65 -3.24
N ILE A 159 1.56 -10.90 -3.84
CA ILE A 159 2.55 -9.87 -4.18
C ILE A 159 2.46 -9.61 -5.67
N ILE A 160 2.44 -8.32 -6.04
CA ILE A 160 2.36 -7.88 -7.42
C ILE A 160 3.64 -7.11 -7.77
N ALA A 161 4.24 -7.49 -8.89
CA ALA A 161 5.29 -6.74 -9.53
C ALA A 161 5.04 -6.67 -11.04
N ASN A 162 5.21 -5.47 -11.61
CA ASN A 162 5.05 -5.20 -13.04
C ASN A 162 3.70 -5.69 -13.60
N ASP A 163 2.60 -5.49 -12.85
CA ASP A 163 1.23 -5.92 -13.22
C ASP A 163 0.98 -7.44 -13.20
N TYR A 164 1.94 -8.25 -12.78
CA TYR A 164 1.79 -9.70 -12.64
C TYR A 164 1.82 -10.12 -11.17
N ILE A 165 1.10 -11.21 -10.88
CA ILE A 165 1.26 -11.92 -9.61
C ILE A 165 2.66 -12.52 -9.60
N GLU A 166 3.49 -12.05 -8.68
CA GLU A 166 4.86 -12.52 -8.54
C GLU A 166 4.93 -13.72 -7.59
N GLU A 167 4.26 -13.61 -6.43
CA GLU A 167 4.25 -14.64 -5.40
C GLU A 167 2.89 -14.68 -4.68
N ILE A 168 2.48 -15.88 -4.26
CA ILE A 168 1.31 -16.10 -3.40
C ILE A 168 1.79 -16.83 -2.15
N TYR A 169 1.40 -16.33 -0.99
CA TYR A 169 1.67 -16.96 0.30
C TYR A 169 0.38 -17.14 1.06
N THR A 170 0.17 -18.35 1.55
CA THR A 170 -0.94 -18.66 2.43
C THR A 170 -0.40 -18.79 3.84
N ILE A 171 -0.83 -17.92 4.76
CA ILE A 171 -0.41 -17.94 6.15
C ILE A 171 -1.55 -18.43 7.00
N SER A 172 -1.32 -19.53 7.73
CA SER A 172 -2.37 -20.02 8.60
C SER A 172 -2.73 -19.02 9.67
N HIS A 173 -4.04 -18.87 9.88
CA HIS A 173 -4.58 -17.99 10.90
C HIS A 173 -3.98 -18.27 12.29
N SER A 174 -3.69 -19.55 12.56
CA SER A 174 -3.03 -20.04 13.77
C SER A 174 -1.59 -19.55 13.98
N MET A 175 -0.88 -19.20 12.91
CA MET A 175 0.49 -18.65 12.96
C MET A 175 0.53 -17.13 13.16
N LEU A 176 -0.65 -16.51 13.21
CA LEU A 176 -0.84 -15.07 13.38
C LEU A 176 -1.37 -14.73 14.78
N GLU A 177 -1.55 -15.73 15.65
CA GLU A 177 -1.88 -15.62 17.07
C GLU A 177 -0.64 -15.44 17.96
#